data_AF-A0A9E2I1C9-F1
#
_entry.id   AF-A0A9E2I1C9-F1
#
_cell.length_a   1.000
_cell.length_b   1.000
_cell.length_c   1.000
_cell.angle_alpha   90.00
_cell.angle_beta   90.00
_cell.angle_gamma   90.00
#
_symmetry.space_group_name_H-M   'P 1'
#
loop_
_entity.id
_entity.type
_entity.pdbx_description
1 polymer ?
#
loop_
_entity_poly.entity_id
_entity_poly.type
_entity_poly.pdbx_seq_one_letter_code
_entity_poly.pdbx_strand_id
1 'polypeptide(L)'
;MHQSYRIAIAYFVLFGTLLLASGAVLFFSKIGFSYEAVQNYYLGSETLFTTPKSSYGLLEVALPHLGSMGLFIMVTGHFLLFSDKRRKQLATKVVIALFIAALLDIFSGFLIVQGLELFVWVKLAAFALLQLLGLFLLWLLFGAVWQGIAAYK
;
A
#
# COMPACT_ATOMS: atom_id res chain seq x y z
N MET A 1 -9.02 -6.57 -26.52
CA MET A 1 -9.10 -7.33 -25.25
C MET A 1 -10.43 -8.06 -25.20
N HIS A 2 -10.42 -9.34 -24.82
CA HIS A 2 -11.63 -10.13 -24.63
C HIS A 2 -12.49 -9.56 -23.48
N GLN A 3 -13.82 -9.66 -23.58
CA GLN A 3 -14.75 -9.07 -22.61
C GLN A 3 -14.52 -9.60 -21.18
N SER A 4 -14.21 -10.90 -21.03
CA SER A 4 -13.91 -11.49 -19.73
C SER A 4 -12.72 -10.83 -19.02
N TYR A 5 -11.71 -10.42 -19.77
CA TYR A 5 -10.53 -9.77 -19.21
C TYR A 5 -10.83 -8.37 -18.65
N ARG A 6 -11.70 -7.62 -19.33
CA ARG A 6 -12.15 -6.29 -18.85
C ARG A 6 -12.93 -6.42 -17.55
N ILE A 7 -13.81 -7.42 -17.47
CA ILE A 7 -14.59 -7.71 -16.26
C ILE A 7 -13.65 -8.10 -15.12
N ALA A 8 -12.68 -9.00 -15.36
CA ALA A 8 -11.72 -9.41 -14.34
C ALA A 8 -10.92 -8.22 -13.79
N ILE A 9 -10.44 -7.31 -14.65
CA ILE A 9 -9.73 -6.11 -14.19
C ILE A 9 -10.67 -5.15 -13.46
N ALA A 10 -11.92 -4.96 -13.93
CA ALA A 10 -12.86 -4.08 -13.24
C ALA A 10 -13.10 -4.56 -11.79
N TYR A 11 -13.29 -5.86 -11.59
CA TYR A 11 -13.35 -6.43 -10.25
C TYR A 11 -12.04 -6.28 -9.48
N PHE A 12 -10.88 -6.55 -10.10
CA PHE A 12 -9.59 -6.36 -9.44
C PHE A 12 -9.37 -4.91 -8.97
N VAL A 13 -9.75 -3.93 -9.79
CA VAL A 13 -9.70 -2.50 -9.42
C VAL A 13 -10.66 -2.21 -8.28
N LEU A 14 -11.91 -2.68 -8.35
CA LEU A 14 -12.89 -2.49 -7.29
C LEU A 14 -12.41 -3.07 -5.95
N PHE A 15 -12.00 -4.34 -5.93
CA PHE A 15 -11.50 -5.00 -4.72
C PHE A 15 -10.19 -4.38 -4.23
N GLY A 16 -9.30 -3.96 -5.14
CA GLY A 16 -8.07 -3.25 -4.79
C GLY A 16 -8.34 -1.90 -4.13
N THR A 17 -9.30 -1.12 -4.65
CA THR A 17 -9.72 0.14 -4.04
C THR A 17 -10.35 -0.09 -2.67
N LEU A 18 -11.21 -1.09 -2.52
CA LEU A 18 -11.80 -1.47 -1.23
C LEU A 18 -10.74 -1.95 -0.23
N LEU A 19 -9.73 -2.68 -0.68
CA LEU A 19 -8.59 -3.09 0.13
C LEU A 19 -7.81 -1.87 0.66
N LEU A 20 -7.50 -0.91 -0.21
CA LEU A 20 -6.78 0.30 0.20
C LEU A 20 -7.62 1.16 1.15
N ALA A 21 -8.90 1.36 0.84
CA ALA A 21 -9.84 2.11 1.70
C ALA A 21 -10.02 1.45 3.07
N SER A 22 -10.22 0.13 3.13
CA SER A 22 -10.30 -0.60 4.40
C SER A 22 -8.97 -0.54 5.17
N GLY A 23 -7.83 -0.58 4.48
CA GLY A 23 -6.52 -0.32 5.08
C GLY A 23 -6.42 1.08 5.72
N ALA A 24 -6.92 2.12 5.05
CA ALA A 24 -6.97 3.48 5.60
C ALA A 24 -7.88 3.59 6.83
N VAL A 25 -9.06 2.98 6.78
CA VAL A 25 -9.97 2.92 7.93
C VAL A 25 -9.33 2.18 9.11
N LEU A 26 -8.70 1.04 8.86
CA LEU A 26 -8.00 0.26 9.90
C LEU A 26 -6.81 1.03 10.48
N PHE A 27 -6.03 1.71 9.64
CA PHE A 27 -4.92 2.54 10.12
C PHE A 27 -5.44 3.65 11.03
N PHE A 28 -6.47 4.38 10.60
CA PHE A 28 -7.06 5.45 11.40
C PHE A 28 -7.65 4.94 12.73
N SER A 29 -8.42 3.87 12.69
CA SER A 29 -9.15 3.35 13.85
C SER A 29 -8.26 2.61 14.85
N LYS A 30 -7.20 1.92 14.41
CA LYS A 30 -6.30 1.17 15.30
C LYS A 30 -5.06 1.95 15.72
N ILE A 31 -4.51 2.77 14.82
CA ILE A 31 -3.22 3.45 15.02
C ILE A 31 -3.41 4.97 15.14
N GLY A 32 -4.16 5.58 14.22
CA GLY A 32 -4.33 7.03 14.11
C GLY A 32 -3.32 7.69 13.19
N PHE A 33 -3.63 8.91 12.72
CA PHE A 33 -2.79 9.67 11.78
C PHE A 33 -1.86 10.71 12.43
N SER A 34 -1.87 10.83 13.76
CA SER A 34 -0.96 11.72 14.47
C SER A 34 0.31 10.99 14.89
N TYR A 35 1.38 11.75 15.07
CA TYR A 35 2.65 11.25 15.59
C TYR A 35 2.47 10.51 16.93
N GLU A 36 1.76 11.14 17.87
CA GLU A 36 1.52 10.58 19.21
C GLU A 36 0.70 9.28 19.14
N ALA A 37 -0.29 9.19 18.25
CA ALA A 37 -1.11 7.99 18.14
C ALA A 37 -0.29 6.80 17.62
N VAL A 38 0.57 7.03 16.61
CA VAL A 38 1.52 6.02 16.12
C VAL A 38 2.52 5.64 17.20
N GLN A 39 3.11 6.62 17.90
CA GLN A 39 4.07 6.37 18.98
C GLN A 39 3.45 5.51 20.09
N ASN A 40 2.28 5.91 20.61
CA ASN A 40 1.54 5.18 21.65
C ASN A 40 1.11 3.78 21.18
N TYR A 41 0.78 3.60 19.91
CA TYR A 41 0.41 2.29 19.36
C TYR A 41 1.58 1.29 19.39
N TYR A 42 2.80 1.75 19.08
CA TYR A 42 3.98 0.89 19.01
C TYR A 42 4.71 0.76 20.35
N LEU A 43 4.90 1.87 21.07
CA LEU A 43 5.64 1.92 22.33
C LEU A 43 4.76 1.71 23.56
N GLY A 44 3.44 1.63 23.39
CA GLY A 44 2.50 1.59 24.50
C GLY A 44 2.27 2.97 25.10
N SER A 45 1.35 3.04 26.05
CA SER A 45 0.98 4.28 26.73
C SER A 45 0.39 3.95 28.09
N GLU A 46 0.92 4.59 29.14
CA GLU A 46 0.37 4.48 30.48
C GLU A 46 -1.02 5.11 30.58
N THR A 47 -1.24 6.24 29.89
CA THR A 47 -2.53 6.96 29.91
C THR A 47 -3.64 6.17 29.22
N LEU A 48 -3.30 5.38 28.21
CA LEU A 48 -4.22 4.49 27.49
C LEU A 48 -4.21 3.06 28.03
N PHE A 49 -3.41 2.77 29.06
CA PHE A 49 -3.18 1.44 29.63
C PHE A 49 -2.83 0.37 28.57
N THR A 50 -2.00 0.74 27.60
CA THR A 50 -1.55 -0.15 26.52
C THR A 50 -0.09 -0.53 26.68
N THR A 51 0.25 -1.79 26.42
CA THR A 51 1.63 -2.26 26.44
C THR A 51 2.32 -2.07 25.09
N PRO A 52 3.65 -1.88 25.07
CA PRO A 52 4.43 -1.87 23.82
C PRO A 52 4.22 -3.13 22.99
N LYS A 53 4.33 -3.00 21.66
CA LYS A 53 4.29 -4.15 20.74
C LYS A 53 5.56 -4.97 20.85
N SER A 54 5.43 -6.30 20.81
CA SER A 54 6.58 -7.20 20.73
C SER A 54 7.02 -7.39 19.27
N SER A 55 8.32 -7.63 19.05
CA SER A 55 8.85 -7.94 17.71
C SER A 55 8.20 -9.18 17.09
N TYR A 56 7.83 -10.17 17.91
CA TYR A 56 7.10 -11.35 17.45
C TYR A 56 5.69 -10.99 16.95
N GLY A 57 4.93 -10.20 17.72
CA GLY A 57 3.61 -9.74 17.30
C GLY A 57 3.67 -8.85 16.05
N LEU A 58 4.74 -8.08 15.87
CA LEU A 58 4.98 -7.35 14.62
C LEU A 58 5.27 -8.29 13.45
N LEU A 59 5.99 -9.38 13.67
CA LEU A 59 6.29 -10.38 12.63
C LEU A 59 5.04 -11.12 12.15
N GLU A 60 4.13 -11.45 13.07
CA GLU A 60 2.83 -12.05 12.73
C GLU A 60 1.99 -11.16 11.79
N VAL A 61 2.11 -9.84 11.93
CA VAL A 61 1.45 -8.88 11.05
C VAL A 61 2.27 -8.68 9.77
N ALA A 62 3.59 -8.56 9.87
CA ALA A 62 4.47 -8.26 8.73
C ALA A 62 4.46 -9.35 7.65
N LEU A 63 4.49 -10.63 8.03
CA LEU A 63 4.54 -11.75 7.09
C LEU A 63 3.37 -11.77 6.08
N PRO A 64 2.10 -11.73 6.50
CA PRO A 64 0.99 -11.68 5.53
C PRO A 64 0.98 -10.37 4.73
N HIS A 65 1.47 -9.24 5.27
CA HIS A 65 1.58 -7.99 4.52
C HIS A 65 2.66 -8.06 3.43
N LEU A 66 3.81 -8.68 3.69
CA LEU A 66 4.86 -8.88 2.68
C LEU A 66 4.31 -9.68 1.48
N GLY A 67 3.60 -10.77 1.74
CA GLY A 67 3.00 -11.58 0.69
C GLY A 67 1.90 -10.85 -0.08
N SER A 68 0.93 -10.27 0.64
CA SER A 68 -0.24 -9.62 0.03
C SER A 68 0.13 -8.33 -0.73
N MET A 69 0.98 -7.47 -0.16
CA MET A 69 1.41 -6.23 -0.82
C MET A 69 2.32 -6.54 -2.02
N GLY A 70 3.22 -7.51 -1.88
CA GLY A 70 4.07 -7.95 -2.99
C GLY A 70 3.24 -8.43 -4.18
N LEU A 71 2.23 -9.27 -3.93
CA LEU A 71 1.30 -9.74 -4.96
C LEU A 71 0.46 -8.60 -5.55
N PHE A 72 -0.10 -7.72 -4.72
CA PHE A 72 -0.90 -6.58 -5.18
C PHE A 72 -0.11 -5.66 -6.11
N ILE A 73 1.09 -5.26 -5.71
CA ILE A 73 1.96 -4.37 -6.50
C ILE A 73 2.39 -5.07 -7.80
N MET A 74 2.79 -6.35 -7.72
CA MET A 74 3.23 -7.12 -8.87
C MET A 74 2.10 -7.30 -9.90
N VAL A 75 0.92 -7.75 -9.48
CA VAL A 75 -0.21 -7.99 -10.39
C VAL A 75 -0.68 -6.68 -11.05
N THR A 76 -0.82 -5.61 -10.27
CA THR A 76 -1.25 -4.31 -10.81
C THR A 76 -0.21 -3.74 -11.78
N GLY A 77 1.07 -3.83 -11.43
CA GLY A 77 2.18 -3.38 -12.27
C GLY A 77 2.33 -4.21 -13.54
N HIS A 78 2.13 -5.52 -13.46
CA HIS A 78 2.24 -6.45 -14.59
C HIS A 78 1.27 -6.07 -15.73
N PHE A 79 0.01 -5.79 -15.42
CA PHE A 79 -0.96 -5.41 -16.44
C PHE A 79 -0.62 -4.11 -17.17
N LEU A 80 0.07 -3.19 -16.49
CA LEU A 80 0.52 -1.93 -17.09
C LEU A 80 1.73 -2.09 -18.02
N LEU A 81 2.40 -3.24 -18.05
CA LEU A 81 3.48 -3.52 -19.02
C LEU A 81 2.98 -3.60 -20.46
N PHE A 82 1.69 -3.89 -20.65
CA PHE A 82 1.02 -3.98 -21.95
C PHE A 82 0.39 -2.66 -22.41
N SER A 83 0.62 -1.57 -21.67
CA SER A 83 0.16 -0.23 -22.03
C SER A 83 1.13 0.49 -22.97
N ASP A 84 0.77 1.69 -23.42
CA ASP A 84 1.66 2.51 -24.24
C ASP A 84 2.99 2.83 -23.53
N LYS A 85 4.02 3.18 -24.31
CA LYS A 85 5.39 3.40 -23.82
C LYS A 85 5.45 4.41 -22.66
N ARG A 86 4.63 5.48 -22.71
CA ARG A 86 4.63 6.53 -21.68
C ARG A 86 4.02 6.01 -20.39
N ARG A 87 2.85 5.35 -20.47
CA ARG A 87 2.21 4.71 -19.29
C ARG A 87 3.09 3.64 -18.68
N LYS A 88 3.74 2.81 -19.50
CA LYS A 88 4.68 1.79 -19.03
C LYS A 88 5.81 2.40 -18.19
N GLN A 89 6.49 3.44 -18.69
CA GLN A 89 7.58 4.10 -17.96
C GLN A 89 7.10 4.72 -16.63
N LEU A 90 5.92 5.36 -16.64
CA LEU A 90 5.33 5.92 -15.44
C LEU A 90 4.98 4.82 -14.43
N ALA A 91 4.31 3.76 -14.87
CA ALA A 91 3.95 2.62 -14.05
C ALA A 91 5.19 1.96 -13.42
N THR A 92 6.29 1.81 -14.15
CA THR A 92 7.55 1.27 -13.59
C THR A 92 8.06 2.10 -12.41
N LYS A 93 8.07 3.44 -12.54
CA LYS A 93 8.51 4.33 -11.46
C LYS A 93 7.58 4.22 -10.24
N VAL A 94 6.28 4.18 -10.47
CA VAL A 94 5.27 4.04 -9.40
C VAL A 94 5.39 2.69 -8.69
N VAL A 95 5.59 1.60 -9.43
CA VAL A 95 5.78 0.25 -8.87
C VAL A 95 7.02 0.18 -7.99
N ILE A 96 8.15 0.75 -8.42
CA ILE A 96 9.38 0.80 -7.61
C ILE A 96 9.13 1.60 -6.33
N ALA A 97 8.50 2.77 -6.44
CA ALA A 97 8.16 3.60 -5.30
C ALA A 97 7.19 2.89 -4.32
N LEU A 98 6.23 2.13 -4.84
CA LEU A 98 5.32 1.31 -4.03
C LEU A 98 6.03 0.20 -3.27
N PHE A 99 6.97 -0.51 -3.89
CA PHE A 99 7.76 -1.52 -3.18
C PHE A 99 8.58 -0.90 -2.04
N ILE A 100 9.21 0.25 -2.29
CA ILE A 100 9.97 0.97 -1.26
C ILE A 100 9.02 1.42 -0.13
N ALA A 101 7.88 2.04 -0.47
CA ALA A 101 6.89 2.48 0.51
C ALA A 101 6.34 1.31 1.34
N ALA A 102 6.04 0.17 0.70
CA ALA A 102 5.55 -1.03 1.39
C ALA A 102 6.58 -1.58 2.38
N LEU A 103 7.85 -1.68 1.98
CA LEU A 103 8.92 -2.14 2.88
C LEU A 103 9.11 -1.16 4.04
N LEU A 104 9.16 0.15 3.78
CA LEU A 104 9.27 1.16 4.84
C LEU A 104 8.07 1.12 5.80
N ASP A 105 6.85 0.94 5.30
CA ASP A 105 5.66 0.83 6.14
C ASP A 105 5.70 -0.43 7.02
N ILE A 106 6.10 -1.58 6.46
CA ILE A 106 6.17 -2.85 7.19
C ILE A 106 7.28 -2.81 8.25
N PHE A 107 8.49 -2.34 7.89
CA PHE A 107 9.66 -2.42 8.76
C PHE A 107 9.79 -1.27 9.75
N SER A 108 9.18 -0.12 9.49
CA SER A 108 9.23 1.02 10.43
C SER A 108 8.71 0.66 11.83
N GLY A 109 7.69 -0.20 11.94
CA GLY A 109 7.18 -0.67 13.24
C GLY A 109 8.25 -1.35 14.11
N PHE A 110 9.12 -2.18 13.51
CA PHE A 110 10.21 -2.85 14.23
C PHE A 110 11.28 -1.87 14.73
N LEU A 111 11.48 -0.78 14.00
CA LEU A 111 12.46 0.25 14.34
C LEU A 111 11.90 1.20 15.41
N ILE A 112 10.60 1.51 15.36
CA ILE A 112 9.92 2.27 16.41
C ILE A 112 10.01 1.52 17.74
N VAL A 113 9.71 0.21 17.78
CA VAL A 113 9.81 -0.60 19.02
C VAL A 113 11.23 -0.65 19.60
N GLN A 114 12.26 -0.46 18.77
CA GLN A 114 13.65 -0.34 19.22
C GLN A 114 14.01 1.07 19.73
N GLY A 115 13.04 1.98 19.84
CA GLY A 115 13.23 3.34 20.33
C GLY A 115 13.66 4.36 19.27
N LEU A 116 13.64 4.00 17.98
CA LEU A 116 14.00 4.93 16.90
C LEU A 116 12.81 5.80 16.49
N GLU A 117 12.60 6.90 17.19
CA GLU A 117 11.45 7.80 17.04
C GLU A 117 11.28 8.43 15.65
N LEU A 118 12.38 8.61 14.89
CA LEU A 118 12.32 9.09 13.50
C LEU A 118 11.39 8.22 12.63
N PHE A 119 11.32 6.92 12.92
CA PHE A 119 10.52 5.98 12.14
C PHE A 119 9.02 6.13 12.34
N VAL A 120 8.56 6.90 13.33
CA VAL A 120 7.15 7.28 13.46
C VAL A 120 6.71 8.12 12.25
N TRP A 121 7.52 9.11 11.86
CA TRP A 121 7.27 9.90 10.65
C TRP A 121 7.41 9.07 9.38
N VAL A 122 8.39 8.16 9.34
CA VAL A 122 8.56 7.22 8.22
C VAL A 122 7.32 6.35 8.07
N LYS A 123 6.73 5.84 9.16
CA LYS A 123 5.51 5.04 9.13
C LYS A 123 4.34 5.80 8.52
N LEU A 124 4.10 7.03 8.98
CA LEU A 124 3.02 7.89 8.45
C LEU A 124 3.23 8.21 6.97
N ALA A 125 4.45 8.62 6.61
CA ALA A 125 4.77 8.98 5.23
C ALA A 125 4.69 7.76 4.29
N ALA A 126 5.22 6.61 4.71
CA ALA A 126 5.19 5.38 3.94
C ALA A 126 3.76 4.88 3.72
N PHE A 127 2.94 4.89 4.78
CA PHE A 127 1.52 4.55 4.68
C PHE A 127 0.77 5.46 3.70
N ALA A 128 0.92 6.78 3.85
CA ALA A 128 0.27 7.76 2.97
C ALA A 128 0.73 7.58 1.51
N LEU A 129 2.04 7.40 1.29
CA LEU A 129 2.59 7.18 -0.04
C LEU A 129 2.06 5.88 -0.67
N LEU A 130 1.95 4.80 0.12
CA LEU A 130 1.40 3.53 -0.34
C LEU A 130 -0.07 3.66 -0.76
N GLN A 131 -0.88 4.37 0.02
CA GLN A 131 -2.28 4.64 -0.31
C GLN A 131 -2.41 5.46 -1.59
N LEU A 132 -1.71 6.59 -1.68
CA LEU A 132 -1.80 7.50 -2.83
C LEU A 132 -1.27 6.86 -4.11
N LEU A 133 -0.09 6.22 -4.06
CA LEU A 133 0.47 5.55 -5.22
C LEU A 133 -0.31 4.30 -5.61
N GLY A 134 -0.87 3.58 -4.64
CA GLY A 134 -1.70 2.40 -4.88
C GLY A 134 -2.98 2.77 -5.62
N LEU A 135 -3.69 3.80 -5.14
CA LEU A 135 -4.86 4.35 -5.83
C LEU A 135 -4.51 4.90 -7.21
N PHE A 136 -3.36 5.58 -7.34
CA PHE A 136 -2.89 6.08 -8.62
C PHE A 136 -2.60 4.95 -9.62
N LEU A 137 -1.99 3.85 -9.18
CA LEU A 137 -1.69 2.70 -10.03
C LEU A 137 -2.98 1.98 -10.46
N LEU A 138 -3.96 1.84 -9.57
CA LEU A 138 -5.29 1.32 -9.90
C LEU A 138 -6.03 2.23 -10.90
N TRP A 139 -5.92 3.54 -10.75
CA TRP A 139 -6.47 4.51 -11.70
C TRP A 139 -5.81 4.40 -13.07
N LEU A 140 -4.48 4.26 -13.13
CA LEU A 140 -3.75 4.01 -14.37
C LEU A 140 -4.19 2.70 -15.04
N LEU A 141 -4.40 1.63 -14.26
CA LEU A 141 -4.86 0.34 -14.76
C LEU A 141 -6.28 0.44 -15.33
N PHE A 142 -7.20 1.07 -14.60
CA PHE A 142 -8.55 1.32 -15.07
C PHE A 142 -8.56 2.13 -16.37
N GLY A 143 -7.77 3.21 -16.40
CA GLY A 143 -7.59 4.04 -17.59
C GLY A 143 -6.99 3.26 -18.77
N ALA A 144 -6.05 2.35 -18.54
CA ALA A 144 -5.46 1.52 -19.60
C ALA A 144 -6.48 0.57 -20.23
N VAL A 145 -7.33 -0.06 -19.43
CA VAL A 145 -8.36 -0.98 -19.93
C VAL A 145 -9.48 -0.25 -20.68
N TRP A 146 -9.90 0.91 -20.19
CA TRP A 146 -11.04 1.63 -20.75
C TRP A 146 -10.67 2.58 -21.90
N GLN A 147 -9.47 3.18 -21.87
CA GLN A 147 -8.97 4.06 -22.93
C GLN A 147 -8.12 3.31 -23.98
N GLY A 148 -7.69 2.08 -23.69
CA GLY A 148 -6.87 1.24 -24.58
C GLY A 148 -7.54 0.79 -25.90
N ILE A 149 -8.67 1.38 -26.29
CA ILE A 149 -9.29 1.21 -27.62
C ILE A 149 -8.79 2.28 -28.62
N ALA A 150 -8.29 3.43 -28.16
CA ALA A 150 -7.98 4.55 -29.06
C ALA A 150 -6.61 4.47 -29.76
N ALA A 151 -5.72 3.56 -29.35
CA ALA A 151 -4.32 3.51 -29.82
C ALA A 151 -4.00 2.31 -30.75
N TYR A 152 -5.01 1.52 -31.15
CA TYR A 152 -4.90 0.43 -32.12
C TYR A 152 -5.87 0.61 -33.31
N LYS A 153 -6.32 1.84 -33.54
CA LYS A 153 -6.79 2.32 -34.85
C LYS A 153 -5.69 3.19 -35.44
#